data_AF-A0A820Q4Z1-F1
#
_entry.id   AF-A0A820Q4Z1-F1
#
_cell.length_a   1.000
_cell.length_b   1.000
_cell.length_c   1.000
_cell.angle_alpha   90.00
_cell.angle_beta   90.00
_cell.angle_gamma   90.00
#
_symmetry.space_group_name_H-M   'P 1'
#
loop_
_entity.id
_entity.type
_entity.pdbx_description
1 polymer ?
#
loop_
_entity_poly.entity_id
_entity_poly.type
_entity_poly.pdbx_seq_one_letter_code
_entity_poly.pdbx_strand_id
1 'polypeptide(L)'
;RDACFHAQLIATKPYFRSSAQEIHSLKTSDIEAALKNISTGTHNKGSNKALGKLLNHIKTIGGRVMGSAYSRTSLRTHLHAMIFNQSLPNIFLTLNPADIHSPVALYFAGVKLDLDNVQAEQLMDAYKRAEIIASHPVATAKFFHILISNILE
;
A
#
# COMPACT_ATOMS: atom_id res chain seq x y z
N ARG A 1 12.18 12.94 -0.30
CA ARG A 1 11.17 12.30 -1.21
C ARG A 1 11.65 12.61 -2.63
N ASP A 2 12.88 12.18 -2.93
CA ASP A 2 13.72 12.77 -3.99
C ASP A 2 14.00 11.74 -5.07
N ALA A 3 12.94 11.16 -5.62
CA ALA A 3 13.07 10.28 -6.77
C ALA A 3 12.82 11.10 -8.04
N CYS A 4 13.84 11.18 -8.90
CA CYS A 4 13.73 11.45 -10.34
C CYS A 4 13.87 12.90 -10.86
N PHE A 5 14.73 13.75 -10.29
CA PHE A 5 15.07 15.05 -10.95
C PHE A 5 15.77 14.89 -12.32
N HIS A 6 16.35 13.72 -12.62
CA HIS A 6 17.09 13.44 -13.86
C HIS A 6 16.58 12.18 -14.59
N ALA A 7 15.34 11.75 -14.36
CA ALA A 7 14.81 10.57 -15.04
C ALA A 7 14.58 10.86 -16.52
N GLN A 8 15.37 10.21 -17.37
CA GLN A 8 15.19 10.25 -18.83
C GLN A 8 14.35 9.05 -19.27
N LEU A 9 13.33 9.31 -20.09
CA LEU A 9 12.54 8.25 -20.72
C LEU A 9 13.37 7.64 -21.86
N ILE A 10 14.12 6.58 -21.57
CA ILE A 10 14.86 5.83 -22.58
C ILE A 10 13.98 4.67 -23.07
N ALA A 11 13.53 4.74 -24.32
CA ALA A 11 12.81 3.65 -24.97
C ALA A 11 13.58 3.20 -26.22
N THR A 12 14.09 1.97 -26.21
CA THR A 12 14.86 1.35 -27.30
C THR A 12 14.00 0.88 -28.49
N LYS A 13 12.74 1.32 -28.59
CA LYS A 13 11.79 0.81 -29.59
C LYS A 13 11.83 1.67 -30.86
N PRO A 14 11.73 1.07 -32.06
CA PRO A 14 11.80 1.80 -33.34
C PRO A 14 10.73 2.89 -33.48
N TYR A 15 9.56 2.69 -32.86
CA TYR A 15 8.45 3.65 -32.86
C TYR A 15 8.65 4.86 -31.92
N PHE A 16 9.70 4.85 -31.08
CA PHE A 16 9.95 5.94 -30.14
C PHE A 16 10.31 7.23 -30.86
N ARG A 17 11.06 7.18 -31.97
CA ARG A 17 11.44 8.40 -32.72
C ARG A 17 10.23 9.16 -33.26
N SER A 18 9.26 8.45 -33.84
CA SER A 18 8.01 9.04 -34.31
C SER A 18 7.19 9.62 -33.14
N SER A 19 7.14 8.90 -32.01
CA SER A 19 6.42 9.37 -30.82
C SER A 19 7.12 10.54 -30.13
N ALA A 20 8.45 10.63 -30.20
CA ALA A 20 9.25 11.69 -29.58
C ALA A 20 8.97 13.05 -30.23
N GLN A 21 8.79 13.10 -31.56
CA GLN A 21 8.41 14.33 -32.25
C GLN A 21 7.03 14.83 -31.80
N GLU A 22 6.09 13.91 -31.62
CA GLU A 22 4.76 14.26 -31.13
C GLU A 22 4.79 14.69 -29.66
N ILE A 23 5.60 14.03 -28.82
CA ILE A 23 5.80 14.44 -27.43
C ILE A 23 6.45 15.82 -27.35
N HIS A 24 7.40 16.14 -28.23
CA HIS A 24 8.02 17.46 -28.32
C HIS A 24 7.02 18.56 -28.73
N SER A 25 5.97 18.21 -29.47
CA SER A 25 4.93 19.16 -29.86
C SER A 25 4.00 19.57 -28.70
N LEU A 26 4.06 18.88 -27.55
CA LEU A 26 3.24 19.19 -26.38
C LEU A 26 3.63 20.51 -25.75
N LYS A 27 2.63 21.34 -25.47
CA LYS A 27 2.79 22.61 -24.77
C LYS A 27 2.42 22.46 -23.30
N THR A 28 3.00 23.31 -22.45
CA THR A 28 2.68 23.35 -21.01
C THR A 28 1.19 23.56 -20.75
N SER A 29 0.52 24.36 -21.59
CA SER A 29 -0.93 24.60 -21.53
C SER A 29 -1.76 23.31 -21.65
N ASP A 30 -1.31 22.35 -22.44
CA ASP A 30 -2.02 21.09 -22.66
C ASP A 30 -1.94 20.19 -21.43
N ILE A 31 -0.80 20.26 -20.72
CA ILE A 31 -0.57 19.53 -19.48
C ILE A 31 -1.40 20.15 -18.35
N GLU A 32 -1.41 21.47 -18.22
CA GLU A 32 -2.22 22.19 -17.23
C GLU A 32 -3.72 21.92 -17.42
N ALA A 33 -4.20 21.96 -18.67
CA ALA A 33 -5.57 21.61 -18.99
C ALA A 33 -5.91 20.17 -18.59
N ALA A 34 -4.99 19.22 -18.83
CA ALA A 34 -5.18 17.83 -18.43
C ALA A 34 -5.19 17.65 -16.91
N LEU A 35 -4.31 18.33 -16.17
CA LEU A 35 -4.28 18.30 -14.70
C LEU A 35 -5.57 18.86 -14.11
N LYS A 36 -6.08 19.98 -14.67
CA LYS A 36 -7.36 20.55 -14.27
C LYS A 36 -8.51 19.57 -14.48
N ASN A 37 -8.54 18.85 -15.60
CA ASN A 37 -9.57 17.85 -15.87
C ASN A 37 -9.53 16.67 -14.89
N ILE A 38 -8.31 16.23 -14.52
CA ILE A 38 -8.13 15.16 -13.53
C ILE A 38 -8.64 15.60 -12.15
N SER A 39 -8.36 16.84 -11.73
CA SER A 39 -8.83 17.33 -10.42
C SER A 39 -10.34 17.54 -10.36
N THR A 40 -10.97 17.91 -11.48
CA THR A 40 -12.43 18.11 -11.55
C THR A 40 -13.20 16.81 -11.82
N GLY A 41 -12.53 15.66 -11.99
CA GLY A 41 -13.15 14.37 -12.28
C GLY A 41 -13.83 14.28 -13.64
N THR A 42 -13.63 15.28 -14.51
CA THR A 42 -14.23 15.32 -15.84
C THR A 42 -13.35 14.59 -16.84
N HIS A 43 -13.77 13.40 -17.26
CA HIS A 43 -13.15 12.67 -18.36
C HIS A 43 -13.45 13.36 -19.69
N ASN A 44 -12.63 14.33 -20.08
CA ASN A 44 -12.78 14.94 -21.39
C ASN A 44 -12.21 14.03 -22.50
N LYS A 45 -13.08 13.53 -23.37
CA LYS A 45 -12.77 12.61 -24.49
C LYS A 45 -11.95 13.28 -25.61
N GLY A 46 -11.77 14.61 -25.55
CA GLY A 46 -11.00 15.42 -26.49
C GLY A 46 -9.53 15.65 -26.09
N SER A 47 -8.94 14.80 -25.24
CA SER A 47 -7.54 14.92 -24.81
C SER A 47 -6.59 14.89 -26.01
N ASN A 48 -5.62 15.82 -26.03
CA ASN A 48 -4.58 15.91 -27.05
C ASN A 48 -3.97 14.51 -27.32
N LYS A 49 -4.01 14.05 -28.57
CA LYS A 49 -3.51 12.71 -28.97
C LYS A 49 -2.04 12.52 -28.56
N ALA A 50 -1.23 13.57 -28.60
CA ALA A 50 0.17 13.53 -28.17
C ALA A 50 0.29 13.28 -26.67
N LEU A 51 -0.60 13.83 -25.85
CA LEU A 51 -0.61 13.61 -24.39
C LEU A 51 -1.00 12.16 -24.06
N GLY A 52 -2.02 11.62 -24.76
CA GLY A 52 -2.38 10.21 -24.63
C GLY A 52 -1.21 9.29 -25.00
N LYS A 53 -0.46 9.62 -26.07
CA LYS A 53 0.76 8.90 -26.44
C LYS A 53 1.84 9.01 -25.37
N LEU A 54 2.07 10.19 -24.78
CA LEU A 54 3.02 10.35 -23.67
C LEU A 54 2.65 9.46 -22.48
N LEU A 55 1.39 9.49 -22.04
CA LEU A 55 0.91 8.66 -20.93
C LEU A 55 1.05 7.16 -21.22
N ASN A 56 0.81 6.72 -22.47
CA ASN A 56 1.03 5.34 -22.87
C ASN A 56 2.51 4.93 -22.81
N HIS A 57 3.43 5.82 -23.19
CA HIS A 57 4.87 5.58 -23.04
C HIS A 57 5.28 5.48 -21.58
N ILE A 58 4.79 6.40 -20.73
CA ILE A 58 5.03 6.39 -19.28
C ILE A 58 4.51 5.08 -18.68
N LYS A 59 3.30 4.64 -19.03
CA LYS A 59 2.74 3.36 -18.60
C LYS A 59 3.59 2.17 -19.03
N THR A 60 4.06 2.18 -20.28
CA THR A 60 4.88 1.08 -20.85
C THR A 60 6.24 0.97 -20.16
N ILE A 61 6.92 2.10 -19.95
CA ILE A 61 8.22 2.15 -19.29
C ILE A 61 8.04 1.85 -17.80
N GLY A 62 7.05 2.48 -17.17
CA GLY A 62 6.71 2.26 -15.77
C GLY A 62 6.42 0.80 -15.47
N GLY A 63 5.73 0.07 -16.37
CA GLY A 63 5.49 -1.37 -16.22
C GLY A 63 6.76 -2.22 -16.06
N ARG A 64 7.91 -1.76 -16.58
CA ARG A 64 9.21 -2.42 -16.45
C ARG A 64 9.99 -2.00 -15.22
N VAL A 65 9.61 -0.90 -14.57
CA VAL A 65 10.21 -0.44 -13.33
C VAL A 65 9.56 -1.20 -12.18
N MET A 66 10.33 -2.08 -11.55
CA MET A 66 9.91 -2.84 -10.38
C MET A 66 9.40 -1.88 -9.28
N GLY A 67 8.25 -2.18 -8.69
CA GLY A 67 7.65 -1.37 -7.62
C GLY A 67 6.88 -0.13 -8.08
N SER A 68 6.96 0.25 -9.37
CA SER A 68 6.12 1.32 -9.91
C SER A 68 4.62 1.00 -9.81
N ALA A 69 3.77 2.03 -9.88
CA ALA A 69 2.31 1.85 -9.91
C ALA A 69 1.85 0.96 -11.08
N TYR A 70 2.51 1.05 -12.23
CA TYR A 70 2.16 0.28 -13.42
C TYR A 70 2.60 -1.18 -13.32
N SER A 71 3.79 -1.48 -12.76
CA SER A 71 4.23 -2.86 -12.56
C SER A 71 3.37 -3.57 -11.52
N ARG A 72 3.03 -2.88 -10.41
CA ARG A 72 2.08 -3.39 -9.40
C ARG A 72 0.70 -3.68 -9.99
N THR A 73 0.20 -2.81 -10.85
CA THR A 73 -1.08 -3.02 -11.54
C THR A 73 -1.01 -4.25 -12.46
N SER A 74 0.07 -4.39 -13.24
CA SER A 74 0.29 -5.57 -14.10
C SER A 74 0.35 -6.87 -13.30
N LEU A 75 1.08 -6.89 -12.19
CA LEU A 75 1.17 -8.06 -11.30
C LEU A 75 -0.19 -8.41 -10.69
N ARG A 76 -0.97 -7.41 -10.27
CA ARG A 76 -2.33 -7.63 -9.76
C ARG A 76 -3.25 -8.22 -10.84
N THR A 77 -3.19 -7.73 -12.07
CA THR A 77 -3.93 -8.32 -13.20
C THR A 77 -3.51 -9.77 -13.43
N HIS A 78 -2.21 -10.06 -13.37
CA HIS A 78 -1.70 -11.43 -13.49
C HIS A 78 -2.20 -12.34 -12.37
N LEU A 79 -2.20 -11.85 -11.12
CA LEU A 79 -2.74 -12.56 -9.96
C LEU A 79 -4.23 -12.87 -10.15
N HIS A 80 -5.04 -11.92 -10.61
CA HIS A 80 -6.46 -12.17 -10.90
C HIS A 80 -6.66 -13.21 -12.01
N ALA A 81 -5.84 -13.16 -13.07
CA ALA A 81 -5.89 -14.17 -14.13
C ALA A 81 -5.52 -15.57 -13.61
N MET A 82 -4.52 -15.65 -12.71
CA MET A 82 -4.18 -16.91 -12.05
C MET A 82 -5.30 -17.41 -11.15
N ILE A 83 -5.94 -16.54 -10.35
CA ILE A 83 -7.12 -16.91 -9.53
C ILE A 83 -8.25 -17.47 -10.41
N PHE A 84 -8.52 -16.83 -11.54
CA PHE A 84 -9.54 -17.29 -12.47
C PHE A 84 -9.21 -18.67 -13.05
N ASN A 85 -7.95 -18.91 -13.40
CA ASN A 85 -7.52 -20.15 -14.06
C ASN A 85 -7.24 -21.31 -13.09
N GLN A 86 -6.76 -21.02 -11.88
CA GLN A 86 -6.25 -22.00 -10.91
C GLN A 86 -7.07 -22.05 -9.63
N SER A 87 -8.24 -21.41 -9.61
CA SER A 87 -9.08 -21.16 -8.42
C SER A 87 -8.42 -20.23 -7.39
N LEU A 88 -9.16 -19.88 -6.33
CA LEU A 88 -8.65 -19.01 -5.30
C LEU A 88 -7.50 -19.70 -4.55
N PRO A 89 -6.38 -19.00 -4.26
CA PRO A 89 -5.37 -19.54 -3.37
C PRO A 89 -5.99 -19.74 -1.98
N ASN A 90 -5.86 -20.94 -1.44
CA ASN A 90 -6.20 -21.21 -0.05
C ASN A 90 -5.10 -20.57 0.83
N ILE A 91 -5.41 -19.44 1.45
CA ILE A 91 -4.52 -18.80 2.41
C ILE A 91 -4.86 -19.37 3.78
N PHE A 92 -3.96 -20.20 4.33
CA PHE A 92 -4.01 -20.58 5.74
C PHE A 92 -3.17 -19.58 6.53
N LEU A 93 -3.83 -18.82 7.40
CA LEU A 93 -3.19 -17.82 8.27
C LEU A 93 -3.52 -18.13 9.73
N THR A 94 -2.49 -18.37 10.53
CA THR A 94 -2.61 -18.47 11.99
C THR A 94 -2.24 -17.14 12.61
N LEU A 95 -3.21 -16.46 13.22
CA LEU A 95 -2.98 -15.23 13.97
C LEU A 95 -2.75 -15.58 15.44
N ASN A 96 -1.54 -15.36 15.95
CA ASN A 96 -1.21 -15.51 17.37
C ASN A 96 -0.65 -14.18 17.91
N PRO A 97 -1.53 -13.24 18.31
CA PRO A 97 -1.08 -11.95 18.84
C PRO A 97 -0.34 -12.16 20.17
N ALA A 98 0.83 -11.53 20.31
CA ALA A 98 1.63 -11.63 21.52
C ALA A 98 1.03 -10.75 22.64
N ASP A 99 0.38 -11.38 23.59
CA ASP A 99 -0.22 -10.77 24.77
C ASP A 99 0.82 -10.14 25.72
N ILE A 100 1.99 -10.75 25.87
CA ILE A 100 3.09 -10.24 26.71
C ILE A 100 3.64 -8.86 26.28
N HIS A 101 3.38 -8.46 25.04
CA HIS A 101 3.80 -7.17 24.48
C HIS A 101 2.64 -6.17 24.36
N SER A 102 1.43 -6.57 24.75
CA SER A 102 0.24 -5.75 24.61
C SER A 102 -0.08 -5.01 25.91
N PRO A 103 -0.07 -3.66 25.90
CA PRO A 103 -0.56 -2.87 27.04
C PRO A 103 -2.02 -3.17 27.37
N VAL A 104 -2.83 -3.53 26.36
CA VAL A 104 -4.24 -3.90 26.53
C VAL A 104 -4.38 -5.22 27.32
N ALA A 105 -3.51 -6.20 27.05
CA ALA A 105 -3.51 -7.45 27.81
C ALA A 105 -3.12 -7.22 29.28
N LEU A 106 -2.12 -6.35 29.53
CA LEU A 106 -1.73 -5.95 30.88
C LEU A 106 -2.83 -5.16 31.61
N TYR A 107 -3.53 -4.27 30.90
CA TYR A 107 -4.66 -3.53 31.44
C TYR A 107 -5.77 -4.49 31.90
N PHE A 108 -6.11 -5.49 31.08
CA PHE A 108 -7.06 -6.53 31.49
C PHE A 108 -6.56 -7.41 32.63
N ALA A 109 -5.25 -7.58 32.77
CA ALA A 109 -4.62 -8.25 33.92
C ALA A 109 -4.59 -7.36 35.19
N GLY A 110 -5.19 -6.15 35.14
CA GLY A 110 -5.31 -5.25 36.28
C GLY A 110 -4.13 -4.31 36.48
N VAL A 111 -3.19 -4.24 35.53
CA VAL A 111 -2.10 -3.26 35.57
C VAL A 111 -2.69 -1.87 35.31
N LYS A 112 -2.44 -0.93 36.22
CA LYS A 112 -2.89 0.47 36.09
C LYS A 112 -2.11 1.16 34.97
N LEU A 113 -2.64 1.08 33.77
CA LEU A 113 -2.12 1.74 32.57
C LEU A 113 -3.15 2.72 32.03
N ASP A 114 -2.67 3.90 31.66
CA ASP A 114 -3.44 4.83 30.84
C ASP A 114 -3.27 4.40 29.38
N LEU A 115 -4.32 3.83 28.78
CA LEU A 115 -4.27 3.31 27.42
C LEU A 115 -4.15 4.42 26.36
N ASP A 116 -4.55 5.66 26.68
CA ASP A 116 -4.44 6.80 25.78
C ASP A 116 -3.02 7.39 25.76
N ASN A 117 -2.20 7.05 26.77
CA ASN A 117 -0.86 7.59 26.93
C ASN A 117 0.12 6.58 27.56
N VAL A 118 0.28 5.41 26.93
CA VAL A 118 1.20 4.38 27.39
C VAL A 118 2.65 4.80 27.15
N GLN A 119 3.41 5.00 28.22
CA GLN A 119 4.85 5.28 28.15
C GLN A 119 5.65 3.98 28.23
N ALA A 120 6.77 3.90 27.50
CA ALA A 120 7.59 2.68 27.46
C ALA A 120 8.17 2.33 28.84
N GLU A 121 8.45 3.34 29.66
CA GLU A 121 8.99 3.22 31.02
C GLU A 121 7.96 2.65 32.01
N GLN A 122 6.66 2.78 31.71
CA GLN A 122 5.58 2.18 32.49
C GLN A 122 5.44 0.69 32.20
N LEU A 123 5.94 0.23 31.05
CA LEU A 123 5.96 -1.18 30.69
C LEU A 123 7.14 -1.83 31.44
N MET A 124 6.80 -2.59 32.47
CA MET A 124 7.74 -3.44 33.21
C MET A 124 8.58 -4.32 32.27
N ASP A 125 9.67 -4.89 32.76
CA ASP A 125 10.48 -5.83 31.98
C ASP A 125 9.67 -7.01 31.40
N ALA A 126 10.13 -7.55 30.26
CA ALA A 126 9.48 -8.63 29.55
C ALA A 126 9.17 -9.84 30.44
N TYR A 127 10.09 -10.19 31.35
CA TYR A 127 9.86 -11.30 32.28
C TYR A 127 8.69 -11.02 33.23
N LYS A 128 8.63 -9.80 33.80
CA LYS A 128 7.55 -9.42 34.71
C LYS A 128 6.21 -9.36 34.00
N ARG A 129 6.17 -8.88 32.76
CA ARG A 129 4.95 -8.91 31.93
C ARG A 129 4.49 -10.35 31.68
N ALA A 130 5.40 -11.24 31.32
CA ALA A 130 5.08 -12.66 31.12
C ALA A 130 4.53 -13.31 32.41
N GLU A 131 5.13 -13.03 33.57
CA GLU A 131 4.65 -13.52 34.87
C GLU A 131 3.22 -13.04 35.17
N ILE A 132 2.93 -11.76 34.94
CA ILE A 132 1.60 -11.17 35.16
C ILE A 132 0.58 -11.81 34.22
N ILE A 133 0.90 -11.91 32.94
CA ILE A 133 0.03 -12.51 31.92
C ILE A 133 -0.26 -13.99 32.23
N ALA A 134 0.78 -14.76 32.57
CA ALA A 134 0.63 -16.16 32.95
C ALA A 134 -0.25 -16.34 34.20
N SER A 135 -0.21 -15.38 35.13
CA SER A 135 -1.04 -15.38 36.34
C SER A 135 -2.50 -14.99 36.08
N HIS A 136 -2.82 -14.40 34.92
CA HIS A 136 -4.16 -13.89 34.57
C HIS A 136 -4.67 -14.45 33.22
N PRO A 137 -4.90 -15.76 33.09
CA PRO A 137 -5.29 -16.37 31.82
C PRO A 137 -6.62 -15.83 31.24
N VAL A 138 -7.54 -15.37 32.10
CA VAL A 138 -8.79 -14.74 31.66
C VAL A 138 -8.53 -13.39 30.96
N ALA A 139 -7.50 -12.65 31.39
CA ALA A 139 -7.11 -11.39 30.74
C ALA A 139 -6.58 -11.65 29.33
N THR A 140 -5.73 -12.67 29.16
CA THR A 140 -5.26 -13.12 27.84
C THR A 140 -6.41 -13.53 26.93
N ALA A 141 -7.37 -14.32 27.43
CA ALA A 141 -8.52 -14.74 26.65
C ALA A 141 -9.39 -13.56 26.20
N LYS A 142 -9.62 -12.58 27.09
CA LYS A 142 -10.34 -11.34 26.77
C LYS A 142 -9.59 -10.51 25.73
N PHE A 143 -8.29 -10.33 25.91
CA PHE A 143 -7.43 -9.62 24.96
C PHE A 143 -7.52 -10.27 23.57
N PHE A 144 -7.33 -11.59 23.49
CA PHE A 144 -7.40 -12.33 22.23
C PHE A 144 -8.78 -12.16 21.57
N HIS A 145 -9.86 -12.38 22.32
CA HIS A 145 -11.22 -12.25 21.79
C HIS A 145 -11.49 -10.86 21.23
N ILE A 146 -11.19 -9.81 22.00
CA ILE A 146 -11.41 -8.42 21.60
C ILE A 146 -10.55 -8.06 20.38
N LEU A 147 -9.28 -8.47 20.36
CA LEU A 147 -8.40 -8.20 19.23
C LEU A 147 -8.91 -8.87 17.96
N ILE A 148 -9.30 -10.14 18.04
CA ILE A 148 -9.79 -10.89 16.87
C ILE A 148 -11.12 -10.32 16.37
N SER A 149 -12.07 -10.03 17.26
CA SER A 149 -13.35 -9.41 16.86
C SER A 149 -13.14 -8.05 16.20
N ASN A 150 -12.22 -7.20 16.68
CA ASN A 150 -11.99 -5.89 16.06
C ASN A 150 -11.19 -5.94 14.74
N ILE A 151 -10.44 -7.01 14.47
CA ILE A 151 -9.64 -7.14 13.24
C ILE A 151 -10.39 -7.89 12.14
N LEU A 152 -11.17 -8.91 12.50
CA LEU A 152 -11.80 -9.83 11.54
C LEU A 152 -13.31 -9.63 11.37
N GLU A 153 -14.01 -8.98 12.30
CA GLU A 153 -15.43 -8.63 12.19
C GLU A 153 -15.60 -7.14 11.84
#